data_AF-A0A7J3DN39-F1
#
_entry.id   AF-A0A7J3DN39-F1
#
_cell.length_a   1.000
_cell.length_b   1.000
_cell.length_c   1.000
_cell.angle_alpha   90.00
_cell.angle_beta   90.00
_cell.angle_gamma   90.00
#
_symmetry.space_group_name_H-M   'P 1'
#
loop_
_entity.id
_entity.type
_entity.pdbx_description
1 polymer ?
#
loop_
_entity_poly.entity_id
_entity_poly.type
_entity_poly.pdbx_seq_one_letter_code
_entity_poly.pdbx_strand_id
1 'polypeptide(L)'
;MEEPAKVDVKEREANVVKIIQQLMRSGESEENIVRALVETGITEEQARRLISVSRADTLALLEAQIGAIVKEQLKNELPMLQTYIDRSLIQIRSDLDGKIQGDIRSAVSELREDLKRDVKLLHDVNESSLEKIKSIEEKVADLRQEVKEMRMRRLGTKNEWVALMLVLGGISFYITALYLLITQFQNITMDLLILIITIAITGTTMFFGSSVI
;
A
#
# COMPACT_ATOMS: atom_id res chain seq x y z
N MET A 1 -39.06 -69.33 87.87
CA MET A 1 -39.48 -68.84 86.54
C MET A 1 -38.61 -67.64 86.25
N GLU A 2 -37.48 -67.85 85.57
CA GLU A 2 -36.61 -66.76 85.14
C GLU A 2 -36.93 -66.45 83.68
N GLU A 3 -37.40 -65.22 83.45
CA GLU A 3 -37.66 -64.62 82.15
C GLU A 3 -36.31 -64.39 81.43
N PRO A 4 -36.11 -64.84 80.17
CA PRO A 4 -34.89 -64.53 79.46
C PRO A 4 -34.91 -63.06 79.02
N ALA A 5 -33.83 -62.37 79.35
CA ALA A 5 -33.56 -60.97 79.03
C ALA A 5 -33.73 -60.68 77.53
N LYS A 6 -34.52 -59.65 77.21
CA LYS A 6 -34.64 -59.07 75.87
C LYS A 6 -33.32 -58.42 75.49
N VAL A 7 -32.48 -59.14 74.75
CA VAL A 7 -31.31 -58.58 74.08
C VAL A 7 -31.81 -57.61 73.00
N ASP A 8 -31.37 -56.36 73.09
CA ASP A 8 -31.84 -55.22 72.31
C ASP A 8 -31.47 -55.37 70.83
N VAL A 9 -32.48 -55.36 69.95
CA VAL A 9 -32.34 -55.70 68.51
C VAL A 9 -31.39 -54.75 67.79
N LYS A 10 -31.28 -53.50 68.26
CA LYS A 10 -30.41 -52.46 67.68
C LYS A 10 -28.92 -52.74 67.85
N GLU A 11 -28.51 -53.38 68.95
CA GLU A 11 -27.09 -53.72 69.16
C GLU A 11 -26.63 -54.84 68.24
N ARG A 12 -27.52 -55.80 67.95
CA ARG A 12 -27.24 -56.89 67.00
C ARG A 12 -27.08 -56.36 65.58
N GLU A 13 -27.96 -55.47 65.12
CA GLU A 13 -27.87 -54.86 63.79
C GLU A 13 -26.58 -54.04 63.61
N ALA A 14 -26.19 -53.25 64.62
CA ALA A 14 -24.95 -52.48 64.59
C ALA A 14 -23.69 -53.36 64.54
N ASN A 15 -23.74 -54.55 65.17
CA ASN A 15 -22.62 -55.49 65.17
C ASN A 15 -22.48 -56.22 63.82
N VAL A 16 -23.62 -56.60 63.22
CA VAL A 16 -23.68 -57.24 61.90
C VAL A 16 -23.13 -56.33 60.81
N VAL A 17 -23.50 -55.05 60.80
CA VAL A 17 -22.99 -54.09 59.80
C VAL A 17 -21.48 -53.92 59.92
N LYS A 18 -20.92 -53.91 61.15
CA LYS A 18 -19.46 -53.86 61.35
C LYS A 18 -18.75 -55.10 60.83
N ILE A 19 -19.32 -56.28 61.02
CA ILE A 19 -18.79 -57.55 60.49
C ILE A 19 -18.75 -57.52 58.96
N ILE A 20 -19.84 -57.06 58.32
CA ILE A 20 -19.89 -56.91 56.85
C ILE A 20 -18.82 -55.95 56.36
N GLN A 21 -18.69 -54.77 56.98
CA GLN A 21 -17.69 -53.78 56.61
C GLN A 21 -16.26 -54.29 56.79
N GLN A 22 -15.99 -55.08 57.84
CA GLN A 22 -14.68 -55.66 58.09
C GLN A 22 -14.31 -56.73 57.06
N LEU A 23 -15.24 -57.65 56.76
CA LEU A 23 -15.03 -58.71 55.78
C LEU A 23 -14.95 -58.17 54.34
N MET A 24 -15.70 -57.13 54.01
CA MET A 24 -15.57 -56.42 52.74
C MET A 24 -14.22 -55.73 52.59
N ARG A 25 -13.68 -55.14 53.67
CA ARG A 25 -12.34 -54.51 53.66
C ARG A 25 -11.21 -55.53 53.53
N SER A 26 -11.39 -56.75 54.01
CA SER A 26 -10.41 -57.84 53.85
C SER A 26 -10.48 -58.55 52.49
N GLY A 27 -11.44 -58.18 51.63
CA GLY A 27 -11.57 -58.76 50.28
C GLY A 27 -12.15 -60.18 50.24
N GLU A 28 -12.92 -60.55 51.27
CA GLU A 28 -13.62 -61.85 51.32
C GLU A 28 -14.67 -61.95 50.18
N SER A 29 -14.87 -63.16 49.66
CA SER A 29 -15.90 -63.39 48.64
C SER A 29 -17.30 -63.21 49.22
N GLU A 30 -18.26 -62.78 48.40
CA GLU A 30 -19.64 -62.55 48.83
C GLU A 30 -20.27 -63.80 49.48
N GLU A 31 -19.91 -64.97 48.98
CA GLU A 31 -20.36 -66.26 49.50
C GLU A 31 -19.80 -66.57 50.90
N ASN A 32 -18.56 -66.17 51.18
CA ASN A 32 -17.98 -66.31 52.52
C ASN A 32 -18.59 -65.32 53.51
N ILE A 33 -18.87 -64.09 53.08
CA ILE A 33 -19.55 -63.08 53.89
C ILE A 33 -20.96 -63.55 54.23
N VAL A 34 -21.70 -64.08 53.25
CA VAL A 34 -23.02 -64.68 53.46
C VAL A 34 -22.94 -65.84 54.45
N ARG A 35 -21.95 -66.73 54.33
CA ARG A 35 -21.75 -67.85 55.26
C ARG A 35 -21.51 -67.37 56.70
N ALA A 36 -20.62 -66.40 56.89
CA ALA A 36 -20.34 -65.80 58.20
C ALA A 36 -21.58 -65.11 58.80
N LEU A 37 -22.41 -64.46 57.96
CA LEU A 37 -23.66 -63.85 58.41
C LEU A 37 -24.73 -64.88 58.79
N VAL A 38 -24.78 -66.01 58.07
CA VAL A 38 -25.66 -67.12 58.38
C VAL A 38 -25.26 -67.79 59.70
N GLU A 39 -23.96 -67.95 59.95
CA GLU A 39 -23.43 -68.45 61.23
C GLU A 39 -23.78 -67.54 62.42
N THR A 40 -23.95 -66.23 62.18
CA THR A 40 -24.45 -65.28 63.20
C THR A 40 -25.99 -65.27 63.38
N GLY A 41 -26.71 -66.15 62.67
CA GLY A 41 -28.15 -66.35 62.84
C GLY A 41 -29.05 -65.55 61.89
N ILE A 42 -28.51 -65.02 60.79
CA ILE A 42 -29.24 -64.27 59.76
C ILE A 42 -29.59 -65.21 58.60
N THR A 43 -30.76 -65.05 57.99
CA THR A 43 -31.12 -65.85 56.81
C THR A 43 -30.28 -65.45 55.58
N GLU A 44 -30.03 -66.37 54.66
CA GLU A 44 -29.23 -66.11 53.46
C GLU A 44 -29.78 -64.92 52.64
N GLU A 45 -31.10 -64.81 52.53
CA GLU A 45 -31.77 -63.73 51.81
C GLU A 45 -31.55 -62.36 52.49
N GLN A 46 -31.61 -62.32 53.83
CA GLN A 46 -31.32 -61.10 54.60
C GLN A 46 -29.85 -60.71 54.52
N ALA A 47 -28.93 -61.68 54.55
CA ALA A 47 -27.49 -61.47 54.41
C ALA A 47 -27.15 -60.82 53.06
N ARG A 48 -27.71 -61.33 51.95
CA ARG A 48 -27.53 -60.75 50.61
C ARG A 48 -28.09 -59.34 50.51
N ARG A 49 -29.27 -59.06 51.08
CA ARG A 49 -29.84 -57.71 51.14
C ARG A 49 -28.94 -56.75 51.94
N LEU A 50 -28.45 -57.16 53.10
CA LEU A 50 -27.56 -56.36 53.95
C LEU A 50 -26.22 -56.03 53.26
N ILE A 51 -25.65 -56.99 52.51
CA ILE A 51 -24.45 -56.76 51.70
C ILE A 51 -24.75 -55.73 50.60
N SER A 52 -25.88 -55.82 49.92
CA SER A 52 -26.25 -54.89 48.86
C SER A 52 -26.43 -53.44 49.36
N VAL A 53 -27.06 -53.26 50.53
CA VAL A 53 -27.23 -51.95 51.18
C VAL A 53 -25.88 -51.40 51.62
N SER A 54 -25.03 -52.25 52.23
CA SER A 54 -23.70 -51.85 52.66
C SER A 54 -22.81 -51.41 51.49
N ARG A 55 -22.91 -52.09 50.34
CA ARG A 55 -22.22 -51.70 49.09
C ARG A 55 -22.70 -50.35 48.57
N ALA A 56 -24.00 -50.10 48.56
CA ALA A 56 -24.57 -48.82 48.14
C ALA A 56 -24.11 -47.66 49.03
N ASP A 57 -24.10 -47.84 50.36
CA ASP A 57 -23.61 -46.85 51.31
C ASP A 57 -22.11 -46.57 51.14
N THR A 58 -21.30 -47.63 50.91
CA THR A 58 -19.86 -47.43 50.62
C THR A 58 -19.63 -46.69 49.32
N LEU A 59 -20.45 -46.91 48.30
CA LEU A 59 -20.33 -46.22 47.02
C LEU A 59 -20.69 -44.73 47.15
N ALA A 60 -21.77 -44.40 47.85
CA ALA A 60 -22.15 -43.02 48.13
C ALA A 60 -21.07 -42.27 48.95
N LEU A 61 -20.45 -42.93 49.93
CA LEU A 61 -19.33 -42.37 50.69
C LEU A 61 -18.09 -42.14 49.83
N LEU A 62 -17.76 -43.08 48.93
CA LEU A 62 -16.65 -42.94 48.00
C LEU A 62 -16.88 -41.79 47.02
N GLU A 63 -18.09 -41.68 46.44
CA GLU A 63 -18.45 -40.57 45.55
C GLU A 63 -18.33 -39.22 46.25
N ALA A 64 -18.80 -39.11 47.50
CA ALA A 64 -18.68 -37.89 48.30
C ALA A 64 -17.22 -37.53 48.59
N GLN A 65 -16.38 -38.51 48.94
CA GLN A 65 -14.95 -38.28 49.18
C GLN A 65 -14.18 -37.93 47.92
N ILE A 66 -14.44 -38.62 46.80
CA ILE A 66 -13.85 -38.30 45.49
C ILE A 66 -14.25 -36.88 45.08
N GLY A 67 -15.52 -36.52 45.21
CA GLY A 67 -16.01 -35.17 44.93
C GLY A 67 -15.32 -34.10 45.78
N ALA A 68 -15.08 -34.39 47.07
CA ALA A 68 -14.34 -33.49 47.96
C ALA A 68 -12.87 -33.32 47.53
N ILE A 69 -12.17 -34.42 47.23
CA ILE A 69 -10.78 -34.42 46.79
C ILE A 69 -10.64 -33.64 45.47
N VAL A 70 -11.50 -33.91 44.49
CA VAL A 70 -11.48 -33.22 43.20
C VAL A 70 -11.76 -31.73 43.36
N LYS A 71 -12.72 -31.36 44.22
CA LYS A 71 -13.03 -29.96 44.48
C LYS A 71 -11.89 -29.23 45.18
N GLU A 72 -11.19 -29.89 46.09
CA GLU A 72 -10.02 -29.34 46.76
C GLU A 72 -8.83 -29.19 45.81
N GLN A 73 -8.56 -30.19 44.97
CA GLN A 73 -7.53 -30.13 43.94
C GLN A 73 -7.81 -29.01 42.94
N LEU A 74 -9.04 -28.90 42.41
CA LEU A 74 -9.43 -27.82 41.51
C LEU A 74 -9.25 -26.44 42.15
N LYS A 75 -9.61 -26.30 43.44
CA LYS A 75 -9.44 -25.02 44.16
C LYS A 75 -7.98 -24.63 44.30
N ASN A 76 -7.08 -25.61 44.43
CA ASN A 76 -5.63 -25.38 44.56
C ASN A 76 -4.94 -25.17 43.21
N GLU A 77 -5.41 -25.81 42.14
CA GLU A 77 -4.82 -25.72 40.81
C GLU A 77 -5.31 -24.53 39.98
N LEU A 78 -6.56 -24.09 40.17
CA LEU A 78 -7.14 -22.93 39.46
C LEU A 78 -6.28 -21.66 39.52
N PRO A 79 -5.77 -21.22 40.69
CA PRO A 79 -4.92 -20.03 40.77
C PRO A 79 -3.61 -20.18 39.99
N MET A 80 -3.05 -21.39 39.99
CA MET A 80 -1.81 -21.69 39.29
C MET A 80 -2.02 -21.66 37.78
N LEU A 81 -3.12 -22.23 37.29
CA LEU A 81 -3.53 -22.15 35.89
C LEU A 81 -3.77 -20.70 35.45
N GLN A 82 -4.45 -19.91 36.28
CA GLN A 82 -4.71 -18.50 35.98
C GLN A 82 -3.41 -17.69 35.89
N THR A 83 -2.47 -17.92 36.82
CA THR A 83 -1.14 -17.30 36.78
C THR A 83 -0.35 -17.71 35.54
N TYR A 84 -0.46 -18.97 35.11
CA TYR A 84 0.19 -19.48 33.91
C TYR A 84 -0.37 -18.83 32.64
N ILE A 85 -1.69 -18.70 32.55
CA ILE A 85 -2.37 -18.02 31.44
C ILE A 85 -1.95 -16.55 31.38
N ASP A 86 -1.97 -15.84 32.51
CA ASP A 86 -1.60 -14.42 32.56
C ASP A 86 -0.14 -14.20 32.13
N ARG A 87 0.81 -15.03 32.61
CA ARG A 87 2.22 -14.95 32.18
C ARG A 87 2.37 -15.23 30.68
N SER A 88 1.66 -16.23 30.16
CA SER A 88 1.72 -16.58 28.74
C SER A 88 1.18 -15.44 27.88
N LEU A 89 0.08 -14.80 28.28
CA LEU A 89 -0.48 -13.64 27.59
C LEU A 89 0.49 -12.44 27.59
N ILE A 90 1.15 -12.16 28.72
CA ILE A 90 2.16 -11.09 28.82
C ILE A 90 3.33 -11.38 27.86
N GLN A 91 3.82 -12.61 27.84
CA GLN A 91 4.93 -13.00 26.98
C GLN A 91 4.56 -12.90 25.50
N ILE A 92 3.39 -13.44 25.12
CA ILE A 92 2.86 -13.36 23.74
C ILE A 92 2.72 -11.89 23.32
N ARG A 93 2.19 -11.03 24.19
CA ARG A 93 2.05 -9.60 23.91
C ARG A 93 3.41 -8.93 23.71
N SER A 94 4.38 -9.20 24.59
CA SER A 94 5.74 -8.66 24.48
C SER A 94 6.42 -9.08 23.16
N ASP A 95 6.28 -10.34 22.77
CA ASP A 95 6.85 -10.86 21.52
C ASP A 95 6.17 -10.24 20.29
N LEU A 96 4.85 -10.05 20.33
CA LEU A 96 4.09 -9.35 19.29
C LEU A 96 4.50 -7.88 19.18
N ASP A 97 4.57 -7.14 20.29
CA ASP A 97 4.97 -5.73 20.30
C ASP A 97 6.41 -5.57 19.78
N GLY A 98 7.33 -6.48 20.15
CA GLY A 98 8.70 -6.49 19.65
C GLY A 98 8.77 -6.72 18.14
N LYS A 99 8.01 -7.69 17.61
CA LYS A 99 7.93 -7.96 16.16
C LYS A 99 7.31 -6.79 15.40
N ILE A 100 6.20 -6.25 15.88
CA ILE A 100 5.51 -5.11 15.25
C ILE A 100 6.43 -3.89 15.21
N GLN A 101 7.13 -3.58 16.31
CA GLN A 101 8.10 -2.48 16.31
C GLN A 101 9.27 -2.73 15.36
N GLY A 102 9.76 -3.95 15.27
CA GLY A 102 10.80 -4.35 14.31
C GLY A 102 10.36 -4.15 12.86
N ASP A 103 9.20 -4.70 12.51
CA ASP A 103 8.63 -4.64 11.16
C ASP A 103 8.31 -3.19 10.76
N ILE A 104 7.71 -2.40 11.66
CA ILE A 104 7.44 -0.98 11.39
C ILE A 104 8.75 -0.21 11.19
N ARG A 105 9.78 -0.44 12.02
CA ARG A 105 11.07 0.24 11.83
C ARG A 105 11.73 -0.14 10.52
N SER A 106 11.68 -1.42 10.13
CA SER A 106 12.22 -1.89 8.85
C SER A 106 11.49 -1.23 7.68
N ALA A 107 10.16 -1.28 7.68
CA ALA A 107 9.34 -0.68 6.63
C ALA A 107 9.54 0.84 6.52
N VAL A 108 9.62 1.55 7.66
CA VAL A 108 9.90 3.00 7.67
C VAL A 108 11.30 3.30 7.14
N SER A 109 12.29 2.47 7.43
CA SER A 109 13.65 2.63 6.90
C SER A 109 13.69 2.45 5.39
N GLU A 110 13.05 1.40 4.88
CA GLU A 110 12.94 1.11 3.45
C GLU A 110 12.22 2.23 2.70
N LEU A 111 11.05 2.66 3.19
CA LEU A 111 10.32 3.82 2.66
C LEU A 111 11.16 5.09 2.63
N ARG A 112 12.00 5.32 3.66
CA ARG A 112 12.88 6.48 3.73
C ARG A 112 14.00 6.42 2.69
N GLU A 113 14.55 5.24 2.42
CA GLU A 113 15.54 5.05 1.37
C GLU A 113 14.95 5.22 -0.02
N ASP A 114 13.77 4.67 -0.27
CA ASP A 114 13.04 4.83 -1.53
C ASP A 114 12.69 6.31 -1.79
N LEU A 115 12.14 7.01 -0.78
CA LEU A 115 11.89 8.45 -0.87
C LEU A 115 13.16 9.24 -1.20
N LYS A 116 14.30 8.88 -0.60
CA LYS A 116 15.57 9.56 -0.88
C LYS A 116 16.03 9.30 -2.32
N ARG A 117 15.85 8.09 -2.84
CA ARG A 117 16.15 7.74 -4.24
C ARG A 117 15.24 8.51 -5.19
N ASP A 118 13.94 8.57 -4.92
CA ASP A 118 12.96 9.27 -5.75
C ASP A 118 13.20 10.78 -5.79
N VAL A 119 13.51 11.39 -4.63
CA VAL A 119 13.88 12.81 -4.56
C VAL A 119 15.13 13.09 -5.39
N LYS A 120 16.11 12.17 -5.38
CA LYS A 120 17.31 12.31 -6.20
C LYS A 120 16.98 12.21 -7.70
N LEU A 121 16.17 11.23 -8.10
CA LEU A 121 15.71 11.10 -9.50
C LEU A 121 14.94 12.33 -9.97
N LEU A 122 14.06 12.89 -9.14
CA LEU A 122 13.35 14.13 -9.44
C LEU A 122 14.31 15.31 -9.58
N HIS A 123 15.34 15.38 -8.73
CA HIS A 123 16.35 16.42 -8.85
C HIS A 123 17.15 16.29 -10.16
N ASP A 124 17.60 15.08 -10.50
CA ASP A 124 18.34 14.79 -11.73
C ASP A 124 17.50 15.08 -12.98
N VAL A 125 16.21 14.72 -12.96
CA VAL A 125 15.25 15.03 -14.04
C VAL A 125 15.01 16.53 -14.15
N ASN A 126 14.89 17.24 -13.03
CA ASN A 126 14.71 18.69 -13.03
C ASN A 126 15.95 19.41 -13.58
N GLU A 127 17.16 18.98 -13.19
CA GLU A 127 18.41 19.53 -13.71
C GLU A 127 18.56 19.27 -15.21
N SER A 128 18.31 18.03 -15.67
CA SER A 128 18.29 17.71 -17.10
C SER A 128 17.23 18.49 -17.87
N SER A 129 16.06 18.74 -17.27
CA SER A 129 15.00 19.53 -17.90
C SER A 129 15.39 21.00 -18.03
N LEU A 130 16.05 21.58 -17.01
CA LEU A 130 16.58 22.93 -17.07
C LEU A 130 17.66 23.09 -18.14
N GLU A 131 18.56 22.10 -18.27
CA GLU A 131 19.56 22.09 -19.35
C GLU A 131 18.90 22.02 -20.73
N LYS A 132 17.88 21.16 -20.91
CA LYS A 132 17.13 21.07 -22.17
C LYS A 132 16.39 22.36 -22.48
N ILE A 133 15.80 23.01 -21.48
CA ILE A 133 15.14 24.32 -21.65
C ILE A 133 16.15 25.37 -22.11
N LYS A 134 17.35 25.45 -21.50
CA LYS A 134 18.41 26.36 -21.94
C LYS A 134 18.84 26.08 -23.38
N SER A 135 19.05 24.82 -23.75
CA SER A 135 19.40 24.45 -25.12
C SER A 135 18.28 24.79 -26.13
N ILE A 136 17.02 24.65 -25.73
CA ILE A 136 15.88 25.09 -26.55
C ILE A 136 15.87 26.61 -26.69
N GLU A 137 16.13 27.36 -25.61
CA GLU A 137 16.19 28.81 -25.62
C GLU A 137 17.28 29.33 -26.57
N GLU A 138 18.49 28.73 -26.53
CA GLU A 138 19.58 29.03 -27.46
C GLU A 138 19.16 28.75 -28.92
N LYS A 139 18.60 27.57 -29.21
CA LYS A 139 18.11 27.23 -30.56
C LYS A 139 17.02 28.18 -31.05
N VAL A 140 16.14 28.64 -30.15
CA VAL A 140 15.11 29.62 -30.47
C VAL A 140 15.71 31.00 -30.74
N ALA A 141 16.76 31.40 -30.01
CA ALA A 141 17.49 32.63 -30.26
C ALA A 141 18.17 32.60 -31.65
N ASP A 142 18.85 31.50 -31.98
CA ASP A 142 19.47 31.30 -33.29
C ASP A 142 18.45 31.34 -34.43
N LEU A 143 17.33 30.62 -34.29
CA LEU A 143 16.23 30.66 -35.27
C LEU A 143 15.65 32.07 -35.44
N ARG A 144 15.52 32.84 -34.36
CA ARG A 144 15.07 34.24 -34.44
C ARG A 144 16.06 35.09 -35.21
N GLN A 145 17.37 34.87 -35.04
CA GLN A 145 18.40 35.57 -35.79
C GLN A 145 18.38 35.17 -37.27
N GLU A 146 18.30 33.87 -37.59
CA GLU A 146 18.18 33.39 -38.96
C GLU A 146 16.94 33.93 -39.67
N VAL A 147 15.78 33.98 -38.99
CA VAL A 147 14.56 34.58 -39.54
C VAL A 147 14.74 36.08 -39.79
N LYS A 148 15.44 36.80 -38.89
CA LYS A 148 15.76 38.22 -39.08
C LYS A 148 16.68 38.42 -40.28
N GLU A 149 17.71 37.59 -40.43
CA GLU A 149 18.63 37.60 -41.57
C GLU A 149 17.93 37.24 -42.88
N MET A 150 17.08 36.22 -42.89
CA MET A 150 16.25 35.86 -44.05
C MET A 150 15.30 37.00 -44.45
N ARG A 151 14.68 37.66 -43.47
CA ARG A 151 13.83 38.83 -43.73
C ARG A 151 14.62 39.99 -44.31
N MET A 152 15.82 40.27 -43.80
CA MET A 152 16.71 41.31 -44.33
C MET A 152 17.20 40.98 -45.75
N ARG A 153 17.63 39.73 -46.01
CA ARG A 153 18.04 39.27 -47.35
C ARG A 153 16.90 39.37 -48.36
N ARG A 154 15.68 38.96 -47.99
CA ARG A 154 14.51 38.99 -48.88
C ARG A 154 14.01 40.41 -49.19
N LEU A 155 14.22 41.35 -48.26
CA LEU A 155 13.94 42.77 -48.48
C LEU A 155 14.99 43.42 -49.40
N GLY A 156 16.27 43.08 -49.23
CA GLY A 156 17.35 43.58 -50.09
C GLY A 156 17.21 43.14 -51.55
N THR A 157 16.99 41.85 -51.81
CA THR A 157 16.95 41.32 -53.19
C THR A 157 15.74 41.79 -54.00
N LYS A 158 14.62 42.14 -53.35
CA LYS A 158 13.44 42.67 -54.05
C LYS A 158 13.61 44.13 -54.43
N ASN A 159 14.23 44.94 -53.58
CA ASN A 159 14.55 46.33 -53.93
C ASN A 159 15.60 46.39 -55.03
N GLU A 160 16.61 45.53 -54.98
CA GLU A 160 17.70 45.52 -55.96
C GLU A 160 17.21 45.21 -57.39
N TRP A 161 16.27 44.27 -57.56
CA TRP A 161 15.67 44.01 -58.88
C TRP A 161 14.80 45.15 -59.39
N VAL A 162 14.06 45.82 -58.51
CA VAL A 162 13.21 46.97 -58.87
C VAL A 162 14.09 48.16 -59.24
N ALA A 163 15.15 48.43 -58.47
CA ALA A 163 16.14 49.45 -58.78
C ALA A 163 16.83 49.17 -60.12
N LEU A 164 17.28 47.94 -60.36
CA LEU A 164 17.92 47.56 -61.62
C LEU A 164 17.00 47.73 -62.84
N MET A 165 15.71 47.37 -62.71
CA MET A 165 14.71 47.60 -63.77
C MET A 165 14.44 49.09 -64.00
N LEU A 166 14.40 49.91 -62.95
CA LEU A 166 14.26 51.37 -63.07
C LEU A 166 15.46 52.03 -63.75
N VAL A 167 16.70 51.61 -63.42
CA VAL A 167 17.92 52.09 -64.10
C VAL A 167 17.90 51.71 -65.58
N LEU A 168 17.66 50.43 -65.90
CA LEU A 168 17.61 49.97 -67.29
C LEU A 168 16.50 50.67 -68.08
N GLY A 169 15.33 50.86 -67.46
CA GLY A 169 14.23 51.65 -68.02
C GLY A 169 14.66 53.09 -68.30
N GLY A 170 15.25 53.78 -67.32
CA GLY A 170 15.76 55.14 -67.48
C GLY A 170 16.77 55.28 -68.62
N ILE A 171 17.74 54.37 -68.70
CA ILE A 171 18.72 54.32 -69.81
C ILE A 171 18.00 54.19 -71.16
N SER A 172 17.02 53.29 -71.26
CA SER A 172 16.28 53.07 -72.52
C SER A 172 15.50 54.32 -72.98
N PHE A 173 14.92 55.07 -72.05
CA PHE A 173 14.22 56.32 -72.37
C PHE A 173 15.18 57.42 -72.84
N TYR A 174 16.37 57.55 -72.25
CA TYR A 174 17.38 58.50 -72.77
C TYR A 174 17.91 58.11 -74.13
N ILE A 175 18.18 56.82 -74.37
CA ILE A 175 18.59 56.33 -75.70
C ILE A 175 17.50 56.66 -76.72
N THR A 176 16.23 56.46 -76.37
CA THR A 176 15.09 56.77 -77.25
C THR A 176 14.98 58.28 -77.52
N ALA A 177 15.11 59.12 -76.49
CA ALA A 177 15.12 60.58 -76.65
C ALA A 177 16.27 61.05 -77.53
N LEU A 178 17.48 60.51 -77.31
CA LEU A 178 18.66 60.84 -78.10
C LEU A 178 18.52 60.38 -79.55
N TYR A 179 17.99 59.19 -79.77
CA TYR A 179 17.72 58.65 -81.11
C TYR A 179 16.71 59.52 -81.87
N LEU A 180 15.61 59.90 -81.23
CA LEU A 180 14.63 60.82 -81.82
C LEU A 180 15.25 62.19 -82.13
N LEU A 181 16.07 62.71 -81.23
CA LEU A 181 16.76 63.99 -81.42
C LEU A 181 17.71 63.95 -82.62
N ILE A 182 18.49 62.88 -82.78
CA ILE A 182 19.46 62.75 -83.88
C ILE A 182 18.77 62.50 -85.22
N THR A 183 17.76 61.61 -85.26
CA THR A 183 17.11 61.23 -86.52
C THR A 183 16.15 62.27 -87.06
N GLN A 184 15.53 63.07 -86.18
CA GLN A 184 14.53 64.07 -86.57
C GLN A 184 15.04 65.52 -86.45
N PHE A 185 16.35 65.72 -86.24
CA PHE A 185 16.94 67.05 -86.01
C PHE A 185 16.62 68.08 -87.11
N GLN A 186 16.46 67.62 -88.35
CA GLN A 186 16.22 68.50 -89.49
C GLN A 186 14.74 68.93 -89.65
N ASN A 187 13.80 68.22 -89.03
CA ASN A 187 12.35 68.45 -89.15
C ASN A 187 11.68 68.51 -87.77
N ILE A 188 12.26 69.26 -86.83
CA ILE A 188 11.71 69.39 -85.48
C ILE A 188 10.42 70.22 -85.53
N THR A 189 9.28 69.54 -85.39
CA THR A 189 8.00 70.19 -85.06
C THR A 189 7.92 70.46 -83.55
N MET A 190 7.11 71.45 -83.14
CA MET A 190 6.92 71.76 -81.73
C MET A 190 6.40 70.57 -80.92
N ASP A 191 5.53 69.74 -81.52
CA ASP A 191 4.99 68.54 -80.88
C ASP A 191 6.09 67.49 -80.62
N LEU A 192 7.02 67.31 -81.56
CA LEU A 192 8.14 66.38 -81.39
C LEU A 192 9.11 66.86 -80.31
N LEU A 193 9.35 68.17 -80.22
CA LEU A 193 10.20 68.75 -79.19
C LEU A 193 9.59 68.52 -77.79
N ILE A 194 8.29 68.74 -77.62
CA ILE A 194 7.57 68.47 -76.36
C ILE A 194 7.65 66.98 -75.99
N LEU A 195 7.52 66.08 -76.97
CA LEU A 195 7.62 64.64 -76.76
C LEU A 195 9.02 64.24 -76.26
N ILE A 196 10.09 64.75 -76.89
CA ILE A 196 11.48 64.46 -76.50
C ILE A 196 11.75 64.93 -75.07
N ILE A 197 11.29 66.14 -74.71
CA ILE A 197 11.47 66.68 -73.35
C ILE A 197 10.70 65.82 -72.33
N THR A 198 9.48 65.41 -72.64
CA THR A 198 8.66 64.59 -71.74
C THR A 198 9.29 63.21 -71.50
N ILE A 199 9.83 62.59 -72.55
CA ILE A 199 10.57 61.33 -72.45
C ILE A 199 11.84 61.51 -71.61
N ALA A 200 12.59 62.59 -71.81
CA ALA A 200 13.79 62.87 -71.04
C ALA A 200 13.49 63.12 -69.55
N ILE A 201 12.41 63.84 -69.23
CA ILE A 201 11.95 64.05 -67.84
C ILE A 201 11.55 62.71 -67.22
N THR A 202 10.80 61.87 -67.94
CA THR A 202 10.39 60.54 -67.46
C THR A 202 11.61 59.65 -67.16
N GLY A 203 12.62 59.65 -68.05
CA GLY A 203 13.89 58.97 -67.81
C GLY A 203 14.59 59.49 -66.54
N THR A 204 14.65 60.81 -66.37
CA THR A 204 15.22 61.46 -65.18
C THR A 204 14.50 61.01 -63.90
N THR A 205 13.17 61.00 -63.89
CA THR A 205 12.36 60.57 -62.75
C THR A 205 12.58 59.10 -62.41
N MET A 206 12.74 58.21 -63.40
CA MET A 206 13.05 56.79 -63.16
C MET A 206 14.43 56.60 -62.52
N PHE A 207 15.44 57.39 -62.92
CA PHE A 207 16.76 57.38 -62.27
C PHE A 207 16.71 57.88 -60.83
N PHE A 208 15.99 58.97 -60.57
CA PHE A 208 15.79 59.44 -59.20
C PHE A 208 15.05 58.42 -58.35
N GLY A 209 13.99 57.79 -58.89
CA GLY A 209 13.27 56.71 -58.24
C GLY A 209 14.18 55.53 -57.89
N SER A 210 15.08 55.15 -58.79
CA SER A 210 16.07 54.11 -58.51
C SER A 210 17.10 54.50 -57.45
N SER A 211 17.44 55.78 -57.31
CA SER A 211 18.46 56.22 -56.34
C SER A 211 17.96 56.25 -54.89
N VAL A 212 16.63 56.28 -54.71
CA VAL A 212 15.95 56.36 -53.41
C VAL A 212 15.57 54.97 -52.88
N ILE A 213 15.46 53.98 -53.77
CA ILE A 213 15.12 52.58 -53.49
C ILE A 213 16.41 51.79 -53.21
#